data_AF-A0A0R0F0T6-F1
#
_entry.id   AF-A0A0R0F0T6-F1
#
_cell.length_a   1.000
_cell.length_b   1.000
_cell.length_c   1.000
_cell.angle_alpha   90.00
_cell.angle_beta   90.00
_cell.angle_gamma   90.00
#
_symmetry.space_group_name_H-M   'P 1'
#
loop_
_entity.id
_entity.type
_entity.pdbx_description
1 polymer ?
#
loop_
_entity_poly.entity_id
_entity_poly.type
_entity_poly.pdbx_seq_one_letter_code
_entity_poly.pdbx_strand_id
1 'polypeptide(L)'
;MLIVIQHLIFLDVKNQKPEGQELCHSLEGNAGALTNFEVLDFLRAKGASKDPTRVIAKVAQSEYKVYDYLVDTAASVQTRESINEFLTSVK
;
A
#
# COMPACT_ATOMS: atom_id res chain seq x y z
N MET A 1 -0.62 -4.78 -13.16
CA MET A 1 -0.33 -5.21 -11.77
C MET A 1 -0.56 -4.08 -10.76
N LEU A 2 -0.10 -2.84 -11.03
CA LEU A 2 -0.37 -1.65 -10.20
C LEU A 2 -1.87 -1.44 -9.87
N ILE A 3 -2.75 -1.65 -10.86
CA ILE A 3 -4.21 -1.52 -10.70
C ILE A 3 -4.75 -2.49 -9.64
N VAL A 4 -4.18 -3.70 -9.52
CA VAL A 4 -4.66 -4.73 -8.60
C VAL A 4 -4.32 -4.38 -7.15
N ILE A 5 -3.16 -3.77 -6.90
CA ILE A 5 -2.78 -3.30 -5.56
C ILE A 5 -3.65 -2.11 -5.14
N GLN A 6 -3.89 -1.15 -6.05
CA GLN A 6 -4.77 -0.01 -5.78
C GLN A 6 -6.22 -0.46 -5.54
N HIS A 7 -6.74 -1.42 -6.32
CA HIS A 7 -8.07 -2.00 -6.11
C HIS A 7 -8.17 -2.81 -4.81
N LEU A 8 -7.15 -3.61 -4.47
CA LEU A 8 -7.17 -4.42 -3.24
C LEU A 8 -7.07 -3.55 -1.99
N ILE A 9 -6.21 -2.53 -1.99
CA ILE A 9 -6.11 -1.57 -0.88
C ILE A 9 -7.42 -0.77 -0.75
N PHE A 10 -7.98 -0.29 -1.87
CA PHE A 10 -9.25 0.45 -1.85
C PHE A 10 -10.44 -0.41 -1.40
N LEU A 11 -10.50 -1.67 -1.82
CA LEU A 11 -11.51 -2.62 -1.37
C LEU A 11 -11.35 -2.93 0.12
N ASP A 12 -10.12 -3.11 0.62
CA ASP A 12 -9.90 -3.43 2.03
C ASP A 12 -10.24 -2.25 2.94
N VAL A 13 -9.88 -1.02 2.55
CA VAL A 13 -10.32 0.21 3.21
C VAL A 13 -11.85 0.33 3.23
N LYS A 14 -12.54 -0.07 2.15
CA LYS A 14 -14.01 -0.12 2.14
C LYS A 14 -14.60 -1.23 3.02
N ASN A 15 -13.90 -2.34 3.22
CA ASN A 15 -14.40 -3.49 3.99
C ASN A 15 -14.13 -3.39 5.50
N GLN A 16 -13.28 -2.46 5.96
CA GLN A 16 -13.01 -2.26 7.39
C GLN A 16 -14.07 -1.40 8.12
N LYS A 17 -15.21 -1.06 7.49
CA LYS A 17 -16.25 -0.24 8.15
C LYS A 17 -17.23 -1.10 8.95
N PRO A 18 -17.46 -0.82 10.26
CA PRO A 18 -18.48 -1.52 11.03
C PRO A 18 -19.88 -1.27 10.44
N GLU A 19 -20.74 -2.28 10.52
CA GLU A 19 -22.09 -2.24 9.97
C GLU A 19 -22.90 -1.11 10.63
N GLY A 20 -23.05 0.01 9.90
CA GLY A 20 -23.74 1.20 10.37
C GLY A 20 -23.11 2.50 9.85
N GLN A 21 -23.62 2.99 8.73
CA GLN A 21 -23.47 4.36 8.20
C GLN A 21 -22.07 4.80 7.73
N GLU A 22 -21.94 5.03 6.42
CA GLU A 22 -21.93 6.37 5.78
C GLU A 22 -21.63 6.09 4.31
N LEU A 23 -22.44 6.65 3.41
CA LEU A 23 -22.20 6.58 1.96
C LEU A 23 -20.82 7.18 1.68
N CYS A 24 -19.82 6.34 1.50
CA CYS A 24 -18.47 6.78 1.15
C CYS A 24 -18.53 7.29 -0.30
N HIS A 25 -18.80 8.59 -0.44
CA HIS A 25 -18.78 9.29 -1.71
C HIS A 25 -17.31 9.39 -2.14
N SER A 26 -16.91 8.56 -3.11
CA SER A 26 -15.57 8.64 -3.70
C SER A 26 -15.43 10.01 -4.34
N LEU A 27 -14.63 10.90 -3.74
CA LEU A 27 -14.38 12.24 -4.30
C LEU A 27 -13.68 12.12 -5.66
N GLU A 28 -12.73 11.20 -5.78
CA GLU A 28 -12.00 10.91 -6.99
C GLU A 28 -11.69 9.42 -7.06
N GLY A 29 -11.98 8.78 -8.20
CA GLY A 29 -11.78 7.33 -8.37
C GLY A 29 -10.31 6.92 -8.55
N ASN A 30 -9.45 7.88 -8.92
CA ASN A 30 -8.01 7.70 -9.07
C ASN A 30 -7.29 9.00 -8.67
N ALA A 31 -6.81 9.07 -7.43
CA ALA A 31 -6.07 10.23 -6.91
C ALA A 31 -4.58 10.23 -7.31
N GLY A 32 -4.20 9.47 -8.34
CA GLY A 32 -2.82 9.31 -8.79
C GLY A 32 -2.28 7.90 -8.56
N ALA A 33 -1.20 7.59 -9.27
CA ALA A 33 -0.51 6.31 -9.15
C ALA A 33 0.45 6.36 -7.95
N LEU A 34 0.46 5.28 -7.17
CA LEU A 34 1.46 5.06 -6.12
C LEU A 34 2.56 4.15 -6.64
N THR A 35 3.80 4.50 -6.31
CA THR A 35 4.95 3.62 -6.54
C THR A 35 4.92 2.44 -5.57
N ASN A 36 5.55 1.34 -5.96
CA ASN A 36 5.69 0.16 -5.09
C ASN A 36 6.41 0.50 -3.76
N PHE A 37 7.36 1.43 -3.79
CA PHE A 37 8.05 1.92 -2.59
C PHE A 37 7.09 2.64 -1.66
N GLU A 38 6.26 3.57 -2.16
CA GLU A 38 5.29 4.29 -1.32
C GLU A 38 4.27 3.35 -0.69
N VAL A 39 3.79 2.35 -1.44
CA VAL A 39 2.89 1.34 -0.87
C VAL A 39 3.60 0.54 0.22
N LEU A 40 4.85 0.12 0.00
CA LEU A 40 5.62 -0.63 0.99
C LEU A 40 5.91 0.20 2.24
N ASP A 41 6.31 1.46 2.07
CA ASP A 41 6.60 2.40 3.15
C ASP A 41 5.35 2.68 4.00
N PHE A 42 4.20 2.89 3.35
CA PHE A 42 2.91 3.01 4.02
C PHE A 42 2.55 1.77 4.85
N LEU A 43 2.73 0.57 4.29
CA LEU A 43 2.45 -0.67 5.00
C LEU A 43 3.38 -0.86 6.21
N ARG A 44 4.66 -0.52 6.09
CA ARG A 44 5.62 -0.53 7.21
C ARG A 44 5.21 0.44 8.31
N ALA A 45 4.81 1.65 7.95
CA ALA A 45 4.30 2.65 8.91
C ALA A 45 3.03 2.17 9.63
N LYS A 46 2.19 1.36 8.98
CA LYS A 46 1.02 0.71 9.57
C LYS A 46 1.38 -0.46 10.50
N GLY A 47 2.64 -0.89 10.51
CA GLY A 47 3.14 -1.99 11.35
C GLY A 47 3.30 -3.32 10.60
N ALA A 48 3.19 -3.35 9.27
CA ALA A 48 3.46 -4.54 8.50
C ALA A 48 4.96 -4.90 8.57
N SER A 49 5.25 -6.14 8.94
CA SER A 49 6.60 -6.67 9.13
C SER A 49 6.62 -8.17 8.87
N LYS A 50 7.81 -8.75 8.59
CA LYS A 50 7.99 -10.21 8.58
C LYS A 50 8.08 -10.80 9.99
N ASP A 51 8.13 -9.98 11.02
CA ASP A 51 8.22 -10.40 12.42
C ASP A 51 7.04 -11.31 12.82
N PRO A 52 7.28 -12.40 13.57
CA PRO A 52 6.21 -13.21 14.15
C PRO A 52 5.16 -12.43 14.94
N THR A 53 5.50 -11.29 15.53
CA THR A 53 4.56 -10.43 16.28
C THR A 53 3.65 -9.58 15.38
N ARG A 54 3.76 -9.68 14.06
CA ARG A 54 2.95 -8.92 13.09
C ARG A 54 1.44 -9.11 13.26
N VAL A 55 1.02 -10.20 13.91
CA VAL A 55 -0.38 -10.49 14.25
C VAL A 55 -1.02 -9.43 15.16
N ILE A 56 -0.20 -8.63 15.85
CA ILE A 56 -0.66 -7.56 16.76
C ILE A 56 -0.97 -6.26 15.98
N ALA A 57 -0.38 -6.07 14.80
CA ALA A 57 -0.59 -4.88 14.01
C ALA A 57 -1.99 -4.88 13.37
N LYS A 58 -2.62 -3.71 13.30
CA LYS A 58 -3.91 -3.50 12.63
C LYS A 58 -3.74 -3.42 11.11
N VAL A 59 -3.11 -4.43 10.53
CA VAL A 59 -2.87 -4.58 9.09
C VAL A 59 -3.73 -5.75 8.63
N ALA A 60 -4.52 -5.53 7.58
CA ALA A 60 -5.39 -6.57 7.08
C ALA A 60 -4.61 -7.68 6.38
N GLN A 61 -5.22 -8.85 6.26
CA GLN A 61 -4.58 -9.98 5.62
C GLN A 61 -4.29 -9.73 4.12
N SER A 62 -5.14 -8.98 3.44
CA SER A 62 -4.94 -8.56 2.05
C SER A 62 -3.73 -7.63 1.92
N GLU A 63 -3.58 -6.68 2.84
CA GLU A 63 -2.44 -5.78 2.94
C GLU A 63 -1.14 -6.55 3.22
N TYR A 64 -1.17 -7.57 4.08
CA TYR A 64 -0.03 -8.46 4.28
C TYR A 64 0.38 -9.20 3.02
N LYS A 65 -0.56 -9.63 2.16
CA LYS A 65 -0.20 -10.26 0.87
C LYS A 65 0.52 -9.28 -0.05
N VAL A 66 0.11 -8.01 -0.07
CA VAL A 66 0.80 -6.96 -0.83
C VAL A 66 2.18 -6.69 -0.22
N TYR A 67 2.27 -6.60 1.11
CA TYR A 67 3.53 -6.42 1.82
C TYR A 67 4.52 -7.56 1.52
N ASP A 68 4.10 -8.81 1.68
CA ASP A 68 4.92 -10.00 1.46
C ASP A 68 5.42 -10.09 0.02
N TYR A 69 4.60 -9.66 -0.95
CA TYR A 69 5.06 -9.52 -2.33
C TYR A 69 6.11 -8.42 -2.46
N LEU A 70 5.80 -7.19 -2.03
CA LEU A 70 6.64 -6.01 -2.27
C LEU A 70 7.99 -6.07 -1.55
N VAL A 71 8.03 -6.63 -0.35
CA VAL A 71 9.26 -6.73 0.45
C VAL A 71 10.32 -7.59 -0.23
N ASP A 72 9.89 -8.57 -1.05
CA ASP A 72 10.78 -9.46 -1.82
C ASP A 72 11.07 -8.92 -3.24
N THR A 73 10.68 -7.68 -3.54
CA THR A 73 11.03 -6.97 -4.78
C THR A 73 12.09 -5.90 -4.56
N ALA A 74 12.58 -5.29 -5.65
CA ALA A 74 13.49 -4.14 -5.60
C ALA A 74 12.92 -2.94 -4.82
N ALA A 75 11.60 -2.85 -4.63
CA ALA A 75 10.99 -1.77 -3.85
C ALA A 75 11.50 -1.72 -2.40
N SER A 76 11.95 -2.84 -1.84
CA SER A 76 12.44 -2.91 -0.46
C SER A 76 13.81 -2.26 -0.23
N VAL A 77 14.59 -2.08 -1.30
CA VAL A 77 15.94 -1.51 -1.28
C VAL A 77 16.03 -0.12 -1.93
N GLN A 78 14.96 0.35 -2.56
CA GLN A 78 14.89 1.70 -3.12
C GLN A 78 14.81 2.75 -2.01
N THR A 79 15.32 3.95 -2.31
CA THR A 79 15.12 5.15 -1.49
C THR A 79 14.27 6.16 -2.22
N ARG A 80 13.63 7.06 -1.46
CA ARG A 80 12.83 8.15 -2.04
C ARG A 80 13.67 9.04 -2.94
N GLU A 81 14.94 9.24 -2.60
CA GLU A 81 15.90 9.98 -3.41
C GLU A 81 16.15 9.29 -4.75
N SER A 82 16.41 7.99 -4.77
CA SER A 82 16.66 7.22 -6.00
C SER A 82 15.44 7.22 -6.95
N ILE A 83 14.23 7.21 -6.37
CA ILE A 83 12.98 7.27 -7.15
C ILE A 83 12.80 8.66 -7.76
N ASN A 84 13.05 9.72 -6.98
CA ASN A 84 12.94 11.09 -7.48
C ASN A 84 13.99 11.37 -8.56
N GLU A 85 15.22 10.91 -8.37
CA GLU A 85 16.27 11.00 -9.40
C GLU A 85 15.81 10.32 -10.70
N PHE A 86 15.30 9.09 -10.61
CA PHE A 86 14.76 8.37 -11.77
C PHE A 86 13.63 9.15 -12.46
N LEU A 87 12.64 9.64 -11.71
CA LEU A 87 11.51 10.41 -12.26
C LEU A 87 11.94 11.72 -12.95
N THR A 88 13.00 12.36 -12.46
CA THR A 88 13.52 13.60 -13.09
C THR A 88 14.41 13.33 -14.31
N SER A 89 15.02 12.14 -14.38
CA SER A 89 15.96 11.75 -15.43
C SER A 89 15.26 11.16 -16.66
N VAL A 90 14.06 10.60 -16.48
CA VAL A 90 13.24 10.07 -17.56
C VAL A 90 12.37 11.19 -18.11
N LYS A 91 12.75 11.76 -19.26
CA LYS A 91 11.99 12.74 -20.04
C LYS A 91 11.60 12.18 -21.39
#